data_AF-A0A2A5HAL0-F1
#
_entry.id   AF-A0A2A5HAL0-F1
#
_cell.length_a   1.000
_cell.length_b   1.000
_cell.length_c   1.000
_cell.angle_alpha   90.00
_cell.angle_beta   90.00
_cell.angle_gamma   90.00
#
_symmetry.space_group_name_H-M   'P 1'
#
loop_
_entity.id
_entity.type
_entity.pdbx_description
1 polymer ?
#
loop_
_entity_poly.entity_id
_entity_poly.type
_entity_poly.pdbx_seq_one_letter_code
_entity_poly.pdbx_strand_id
1 'polypeptide(L)'
;MVGSNQPGNQLTPKHALGFKTRMSDLLTLAGLPEYGRLTMIARWAGMSVPGVSKMFEDGRPPKQLRSFDAIVDGLCEQLSHTRNEEVCTEQMSRYLLMGGQDPFGVNHVAEESGEYHVLMSRFDALFLGKIFVTMDKVGQEEKVDIFTDLGDAGYNELVECVLSYCKDCQVDFSDPEFHLLIRGAVLMAKAGCLEHFELKKPT
;
A
#
# COMPACT_ATOMS: atom_id res chain seq x y z
N MET A 1 39.57 20.48 -29.10
CA MET A 1 38.10 20.65 -29.05
C MET A 1 37.56 19.66 -28.04
N VAL A 2 37.28 20.13 -26.82
CA VAL A 2 36.74 19.31 -25.74
C VAL A 2 35.25 19.16 -26.01
N GLY A 3 34.83 17.95 -26.38
CA GLY A 3 33.42 17.64 -26.59
C GLY A 3 32.68 17.71 -25.26
N SER A 4 31.83 18.71 -25.12
CA SER A 4 30.88 18.84 -24.03
C SER A 4 29.90 17.66 -24.10
N ASN A 5 30.12 16.61 -23.30
CA ASN A 5 29.13 15.56 -23.09
C ASN A 5 27.90 16.21 -22.46
N GLN A 6 26.83 16.41 -23.23
CA GLN A 6 25.56 16.85 -22.69
C GLN A 6 25.04 15.79 -21.70
N PRO A 7 24.71 16.15 -20.45
CA PRO A 7 24.21 15.20 -19.44
C PRO A 7 22.75 14.74 -19.71
N GLY A 8 22.23 14.91 -20.93
CA GLY A 8 20.80 14.88 -21.23
C GLY A 8 20.17 13.52 -21.49
N ASN A 9 20.94 12.43 -21.57
CA ASN A 9 20.44 11.15 -22.09
C ASN A 9 20.79 9.91 -21.26
N GLN A 10 21.18 10.09 -20.00
CA GLN A 10 21.40 8.93 -19.12
C GLN A 10 20.06 8.28 -18.77
N LEU A 11 19.99 6.96 -18.94
CA LEU A 11 18.83 6.16 -18.57
C LEU A 11 18.90 5.82 -17.08
N THR A 12 17.73 5.80 -16.45
CA THR A 12 17.61 5.33 -15.06
C THR A 12 18.10 3.88 -14.96
N PRO A 13 18.90 3.55 -13.93
CA PRO A 13 19.42 2.20 -13.72
C PRO A 13 18.33 1.12 -13.62
N LYS A 14 18.76 -0.14 -13.63
CA LYS A 14 17.87 -1.27 -13.33
C LYS A 14 17.23 -1.07 -11.95
N HIS A 15 15.97 -1.48 -11.84
CA HIS A 15 15.16 -1.37 -10.62
C HIS A 15 14.54 -2.72 -10.28
N ALA A 16 14.33 -2.94 -8.99
CA ALA A 16 13.55 -4.04 -8.45
C ALA A 16 12.04 -3.75 -8.57
N LEU A 17 11.23 -4.79 -8.42
CA LEU A 17 9.77 -4.64 -8.31
C LEU A 17 9.40 -3.79 -7.08
N GLY A 18 8.19 -3.24 -7.06
CA GLY A 18 7.65 -2.49 -5.91
C GLY A 18 8.00 -1.00 -5.86
N PHE A 19 8.48 -0.40 -6.96
CA PHE A 19 8.76 1.04 -7.03
C PHE A 19 7.53 1.88 -6.68
N LYS A 20 6.35 1.52 -7.19
CA LYS A 20 5.08 2.19 -6.90
C LYS A 20 4.82 2.27 -5.39
N THR A 21 4.90 1.14 -4.70
CA THR A 21 4.62 1.03 -3.26
C THR A 21 5.58 1.91 -2.48
N ARG A 22 6.89 1.75 -2.68
CA ARG A 22 7.92 2.56 -2.01
C ARG A 22 7.72 4.06 -2.24
N MET A 23 7.41 4.45 -3.48
CA MET A 23 7.14 5.84 -3.83
C MET A 23 5.89 6.37 -3.09
N SER A 24 4.80 5.60 -3.08
CA SER A 24 3.57 5.97 -2.37
C SER A 24 3.79 6.12 -0.87
N ASP A 25 4.54 5.20 -0.25
CA ASP A 25 4.80 5.22 1.18
C ASP A 25 5.64 6.45 1.57
N LEU A 26 6.67 6.77 0.78
CA LEU A 26 7.48 7.97 0.97
C LEU A 26 6.70 9.26 0.79
N LEU A 27 5.76 9.31 -0.17
CA LEU A 27 4.87 10.47 -0.34
C LEU A 27 3.93 10.65 0.86
N THR A 28 3.43 9.55 1.42
CA THR A 28 2.63 9.57 2.65
C THR A 28 3.48 10.02 3.83
N LEU A 29 4.68 9.48 4.00
CA LEU A 29 5.61 9.89 5.05
C LEU A 29 6.01 11.37 4.93
N ALA A 30 6.09 11.89 3.71
CA ALA A 30 6.33 13.31 3.44
C ALA A 30 5.12 14.21 3.79
N GLY A 31 3.99 13.64 4.22
CA GLY A 31 2.78 14.38 4.55
C GLY A 31 1.99 14.87 3.33
N LEU A 32 2.24 14.31 2.15
CA LEU A 32 1.60 14.77 0.92
C LEU A 32 0.24 14.08 0.73
N PRO A 33 -0.87 14.83 0.62
CA PRO A 33 -2.20 14.26 0.41
C PRO A 33 -2.26 13.53 -0.93
N GLU A 34 -3.06 12.46 -1.03
CA GLU A 34 -3.19 11.69 -2.29
C GLU A 34 -3.64 12.54 -3.47
N TYR A 35 -4.57 13.47 -3.21
CA TYR A 35 -4.99 14.45 -4.20
C TYR A 35 -3.85 15.42 -4.52
N GLY A 36 -3.41 15.43 -5.78
CA GLY A 36 -2.39 16.35 -6.28
C GLY A 36 -0.97 15.79 -6.35
N ARG A 37 -0.70 14.58 -5.84
CA ARG A 37 0.63 13.92 -5.92
C ARG A 37 1.16 13.88 -7.34
N LEU A 38 0.32 13.45 -8.30
CA LEU A 38 0.73 13.31 -9.70
C LEU A 38 1.16 14.65 -10.31
N THR A 39 0.44 15.73 -10.02
CA THR A 39 0.78 17.08 -10.49
C THR A 39 2.09 17.59 -9.88
N MET A 40 2.30 17.32 -8.59
CA MET A 40 3.52 17.71 -7.89
C MET A 40 4.75 16.97 -8.43
N ILE A 41 4.64 15.65 -8.58
CA ILE A 41 5.71 14.80 -9.13
C ILE A 41 5.99 15.18 -10.59
N ALA A 42 4.95 15.47 -11.37
CA ALA A 42 5.09 15.96 -12.75
C ALA A 42 5.92 17.26 -12.81
N ARG A 43 5.64 18.19 -11.88
CA ARG A 43 6.39 19.44 -11.75
C ARG A 43 7.86 19.20 -11.39
N TRP A 44 8.15 18.33 -10.42
CA TRP A 44 9.53 17.99 -10.06
C TRP A 44 10.28 17.34 -11.21
N ALA A 45 9.68 16.29 -11.80
CA ALA A 45 10.32 15.45 -12.80
C ALA A 45 10.47 16.11 -14.18
N GLY A 46 9.84 17.28 -14.39
CA GLY A 46 9.69 17.90 -15.71
C GLY A 46 8.89 17.02 -16.68
N MET A 47 7.92 16.27 -16.15
CA MET A 47 7.09 15.31 -16.89
C MET A 47 5.65 15.82 -17.01
N SER A 48 4.88 15.25 -17.93
CA SER A 48 3.43 15.48 -17.98
C SER A 48 2.72 14.63 -16.91
N VAL A 49 1.58 15.11 -16.40
CA VAL A 49 0.75 14.36 -15.44
C VAL A 49 0.36 12.98 -15.98
N PRO A 50 -0.07 12.81 -17.25
CA PRO A 50 -0.31 11.48 -17.82
C PRO A 50 0.95 10.60 -17.85
N GLY A 51 2.13 11.19 -18.07
CA GLY A 51 3.41 10.47 -18.04
C GLY A 51 3.74 9.94 -16.65
N VAL A 52 3.44 10.72 -15.60
CA VAL A 52 3.57 10.29 -14.20
C VAL A 52 2.50 9.26 -13.83
N SER A 53 1.25 9.41 -14.28
CA SER A 53 0.21 8.38 -14.07
C SER A 53 0.67 7.03 -14.62
N LYS A 54 1.16 7.02 -15.86
CA LYS A 54 1.68 5.82 -16.51
C LYS A 54 2.88 5.22 -15.77
N MET A 55 3.78 6.06 -15.24
CA MET A 55 4.89 5.61 -14.40
C MET A 55 4.40 4.85 -13.15
N PHE A 56 3.35 5.35 -12.48
CA PHE A 56 2.72 4.66 -11.34
C PHE A 56 1.98 3.40 -11.76
N GLU A 57 1.23 3.42 -12.86
CA GLU A 57 0.52 2.25 -13.42
C GLU A 57 1.48 1.12 -13.78
N ASP A 58 2.58 1.45 -14.48
CA ASP A 58 3.61 0.48 -14.87
C ASP A 58 4.44 0.01 -13.66
N GLY A 59 4.39 0.74 -12.54
CA GLY A 59 5.14 0.47 -11.33
C GLY A 59 6.66 0.57 -11.52
N ARG A 60 7.10 1.53 -12.34
CA ARG A 60 8.52 1.70 -12.74
C ARG A 60 8.96 3.15 -12.58
N PRO A 61 10.24 3.43 -12.29
CA PRO A 61 10.76 4.80 -12.27
C PRO A 61 10.73 5.44 -13.67
N PRO A 62 10.86 6.78 -13.77
CA PRO A 62 11.04 7.46 -15.05
C PRO A 62 12.21 6.84 -15.83
N LYS A 63 12.11 6.82 -17.16
CA LYS A 63 13.19 6.29 -18.00
C LYS A 63 14.44 7.16 -18.01
N GLN A 64 14.26 8.48 -17.85
CA GLN A 64 15.36 9.45 -17.89
C GLN A 64 15.88 9.66 -16.47
N LEU A 65 17.20 9.51 -16.29
CA LEU A 65 17.85 9.65 -14.99
C LEU A 65 17.60 11.04 -14.38
N ARG A 66 17.70 12.11 -15.19
CA ARG A 66 17.40 13.48 -14.73
C ARG A 66 15.99 13.65 -14.11
N SER A 67 15.00 12.93 -14.64
CA SER A 67 13.63 13.00 -14.13
C SER A 67 13.49 12.18 -12.86
N PHE A 68 14.23 11.07 -12.75
CA PHE A 68 14.32 10.30 -11.52
C PHE A 68 15.02 11.09 -10.41
N ASP A 69 16.19 11.67 -10.69
CA ASP A 69 16.96 12.48 -9.74
C ASP A 69 16.13 13.67 -9.23
N ALA A 70 15.41 14.37 -10.12
CA ALA A 70 14.56 15.48 -9.72
C ALA A 70 13.38 15.05 -8.81
N ILE A 71 12.87 13.82 -8.97
CA ILE A 71 11.87 13.25 -8.05
C ILE A 71 12.52 12.96 -6.69
N VAL A 72 13.72 12.35 -6.69
CA VAL A 72 14.46 12.05 -5.47
C VAL A 72 14.75 13.33 -4.69
N ASP A 73 15.23 14.38 -5.35
CA ASP A 73 15.53 15.66 -4.73
C ASP A 73 14.27 16.29 -4.13
N GLY A 74 13.16 16.30 -4.89
CA GLY A 74 11.88 16.79 -4.42
C GLY A 74 11.35 16.03 -3.20
N LEU A 75 11.50 14.71 -3.18
CA LEU A 75 11.15 13.88 -2.02
C LEU A 75 12.04 14.16 -0.81
N CYS A 76 13.35 14.27 -1.00
CA CYS A 76 14.29 14.55 0.08
C CYS A 76 14.00 15.92 0.70
N GLU A 77 13.73 16.94 -0.12
CA GLU A 77 13.35 18.28 0.33
C GLU A 77 12.07 18.23 1.17
N GLN A 78 11.02 17.57 0.67
CA GLN A 78 9.75 17.46 1.41
C GLN A 78 9.89 16.67 2.71
N LEU A 79 10.58 15.54 2.70
CA LEU A 79 10.80 14.74 3.91
C LEU A 79 11.66 15.50 4.93
N SER A 80 12.70 16.19 4.48
CA SER A 80 13.54 17.01 5.37
C SER A 80 12.72 18.12 6.01
N HIS A 81 11.79 18.72 5.26
CA HIS A 81 10.88 19.74 5.78
C HIS A 81 9.87 19.17 6.79
N THR A 82 9.22 18.06 6.46
CA THR A 82 8.17 17.46 7.28
C THR A 82 8.73 16.83 8.56
N ARG A 83 9.93 16.25 8.52
CA ARG A 83 10.53 15.52 9.65
C ARG A 83 11.61 16.28 10.40
N ASN A 84 12.07 17.40 9.87
CA ASN A 84 13.18 18.16 10.45
C ASN A 84 14.46 17.31 10.62
N GLU A 85 14.72 16.43 9.66
CA GLU A 85 15.87 15.53 9.58
C GLU A 85 16.55 15.66 8.22
N GLU A 86 17.87 15.52 8.15
CA GLU A 86 18.58 15.54 6.86
C GLU A 86 18.43 14.20 6.14
N VAL A 87 17.92 14.23 4.91
CA VAL A 87 17.64 13.03 4.10
C VAL A 87 18.72 12.88 3.02
N CYS A 88 19.46 11.76 3.04
CA CYS A 88 20.48 11.47 2.05
C CYS A 88 19.88 11.05 0.71
N THR A 89 20.16 11.81 -0.36
CA THR A 89 19.69 11.56 -1.72
C THR A 89 20.17 10.23 -2.30
N GLU A 90 21.39 9.79 -1.97
CA GLU A 90 21.92 8.49 -2.40
C GLU A 90 21.15 7.34 -1.76
N GLN A 91 20.86 7.44 -0.46
CA GLN A 91 20.06 6.45 0.26
C GLN A 91 18.63 6.40 -0.30
N MET A 92 18.02 7.56 -0.59
CA MET A 92 16.69 7.67 -1.19
C MET A 92 16.63 7.02 -2.57
N SER A 93 17.59 7.36 -3.43
CA SER A 93 17.72 6.79 -4.77
C SER A 93 17.83 5.28 -4.73
N ARG A 94 18.72 4.77 -3.87
CA ARG A 94 18.94 3.34 -3.71
C ARG A 94 17.70 2.63 -3.19
N TYR A 95 17.02 3.19 -2.20
CA TYR A 95 15.79 2.62 -1.66
C TYR A 95 14.67 2.55 -2.72
N LEU A 96 14.43 3.65 -3.44
CA LEU A 96 13.41 3.67 -4.51
C LEU A 96 13.70 2.64 -5.61
N LEU A 97 14.95 2.54 -6.07
CA LEU A 97 15.33 1.64 -7.16
C LEU A 97 15.40 0.18 -6.73
N MET A 98 16.02 -0.12 -5.60
CA MET A 98 16.42 -1.48 -5.23
C MET A 98 15.61 -2.07 -4.06
N GLY A 99 14.94 -1.24 -3.28
CA GLY A 99 14.38 -1.65 -1.98
C GLY A 99 15.48 -2.02 -0.97
N GLY A 100 15.09 -2.73 0.10
CA GLY A 100 15.98 -3.19 1.16
C GLY A 100 15.59 -2.65 2.54
N GLN A 101 16.55 -2.54 3.46
CA GLN A 101 16.35 -1.82 4.72
C GLN A 101 15.86 -0.41 4.40
N ASP A 102 14.67 -0.08 4.90
CA ASP A 102 14.14 1.26 4.80
C ASP A 102 14.91 2.19 5.76
N PRO A 103 15.74 3.10 5.25
CA PRO A 103 16.56 3.97 6.09
C PRO A 103 15.73 5.14 6.66
N PHE A 104 14.50 5.32 6.19
CA PHE A 104 13.68 6.45 6.57
C PHE A 104 12.73 6.10 7.71
N GLY A 105 12.67 4.86 8.19
CA GLY A 105 11.63 4.50 9.16
C GLY A 105 10.25 4.91 8.65
N VAL A 106 10.04 4.81 7.33
CA VAL A 106 8.79 4.29 6.78
C VAL A 106 8.62 2.93 7.47
N ASN A 107 8.25 2.98 8.76
CA ASN A 107 7.59 1.89 9.44
C ASN A 107 6.54 1.53 8.45
N HIS A 108 6.71 0.35 7.88
CA HIS A 108 5.74 -0.17 6.99
C HIS A 108 4.42 -0.05 7.76
N VAL A 109 3.54 0.85 7.32
CA VAL A 109 2.10 0.59 7.47
C VAL A 109 1.78 -0.75 6.75
N ALA A 110 2.76 -1.34 6.04
CA ALA A 110 2.84 -2.69 5.54
C ALA A 110 3.53 -3.76 6.43
N GLU A 111 3.88 -3.52 7.70
CA GLU A 111 4.17 -4.63 8.63
C GLU A 111 2.89 -5.16 9.29
N GLU A 112 1.78 -4.42 9.18
CA GLU A 112 0.42 -4.97 9.35
C GLU A 112 -0.26 -5.32 8.01
N SER A 113 0.14 -4.72 6.87
CA SER A 113 -0.52 -4.99 5.56
C SER A 113 0.24 -5.94 4.61
N GLY A 114 1.42 -6.41 4.99
CA GLY A 114 2.21 -7.38 4.20
C GLY A 114 1.52 -8.74 4.10
N GLU A 115 0.91 -9.22 5.18
CA GLU A 115 0.09 -10.42 5.14
C GLU A 115 -1.22 -10.15 4.41
N TYR A 116 -1.94 -9.08 4.71
CA TYR A 116 -3.20 -8.69 4.05
C TYR A 116 -3.11 -8.68 2.51
N HIS A 117 -2.15 -7.95 1.92
CA HIS A 117 -2.03 -7.86 0.47
C HIS A 117 -1.57 -9.18 -0.16
N VAL A 118 -0.71 -9.93 0.53
CA VAL A 118 -0.30 -11.28 0.10
C VAL A 118 -1.48 -12.25 0.19
N LEU A 119 -2.32 -12.17 1.23
CA LEU A 119 -3.53 -12.96 1.42
C LEU A 119 -4.55 -12.67 0.31
N MET A 120 -4.84 -11.39 0.05
CA MET A 120 -5.74 -11.00 -1.05
C MET A 120 -5.28 -11.54 -2.40
N SER A 121 -3.97 -11.54 -2.67
CA SER A 121 -3.43 -12.04 -3.94
C SER A 121 -3.61 -13.56 -4.15
N ARG A 122 -3.93 -14.32 -3.10
CA ARG A 122 -4.14 -15.79 -3.16
C ARG A 122 -5.56 -16.17 -3.59
N PHE A 123 -6.50 -15.23 -3.55
CA PHE A 123 -7.89 -15.47 -3.91
C PHE A 123 -8.23 -14.76 -5.22
N ASP A 124 -9.12 -15.35 -6.00
CA ASP A 124 -9.64 -14.68 -7.19
C ASP A 124 -10.63 -13.55 -6.80
N ALA A 125 -10.88 -12.64 -7.75
CA ALA A 125 -11.73 -11.47 -7.51
C ALA A 125 -13.18 -11.84 -7.18
N LEU A 126 -13.69 -12.96 -7.69
CA LEU A 126 -15.06 -13.41 -7.41
C LEU A 126 -15.18 -13.90 -5.97
N PHE A 127 -14.18 -14.65 -5.49
CA PHE A 127 -14.10 -15.12 -4.11
C PHE A 127 -14.00 -13.95 -3.13
N LEU A 128 -13.09 -12.99 -3.38
CA LEU A 128 -12.96 -11.78 -2.57
C LEU A 128 -14.27 -10.97 -2.54
N GLY A 129 -14.91 -10.81 -3.71
CA GLY A 129 -16.20 -10.13 -3.81
C GLY A 129 -17.28 -10.78 -2.94
N LYS A 130 -17.34 -12.11 -2.91
CA LYS A 130 -18.28 -12.84 -2.04
C LYS A 130 -17.98 -12.61 -0.56
N ILE A 131 -16.71 -12.63 -0.16
CA ILE A 131 -16.30 -12.34 1.24
C ILE A 131 -16.78 -10.96 1.65
N PHE A 132 -16.47 -9.92 0.86
CA PHE A 132 -16.86 -8.55 1.20
C PHE A 132 -18.37 -8.35 1.28
N VAL A 133 -19.12 -8.97 0.36
CA VAL A 133 -20.59 -8.94 0.40
C VAL A 133 -21.13 -9.64 1.65
N THR A 134 -20.56 -10.79 2.02
CA THR A 134 -20.99 -11.49 3.24
C THR A 134 -20.65 -10.68 4.50
N MET A 135 -19.45 -10.10 4.58
CA MET A 135 -19.04 -9.24 5.69
C MET A 135 -19.95 -8.02 5.83
N ASP A 136 -20.23 -7.31 4.73
CA ASP A 136 -21.12 -6.16 4.73
C ASP A 136 -22.53 -6.57 5.17
N LYS A 137 -23.09 -7.63 4.58
CA LYS A 137 -24.43 -8.13 4.96
C LYS A 137 -24.51 -8.45 6.46
N VAL A 138 -23.53 -9.16 6.99
CA VAL A 138 -23.48 -9.50 8.42
C VAL A 138 -23.29 -8.25 9.28
N GLY A 139 -22.47 -7.29 8.85
CA GLY A 139 -22.33 -5.99 9.49
C GLY A 139 -23.65 -5.24 9.58
N GLN A 140 -24.40 -5.15 8.48
CA GLN A 140 -25.71 -4.50 8.46
C GLN A 140 -26.71 -5.19 9.41
N GLU A 141 -26.70 -6.52 9.50
CA GLU A 141 -27.54 -7.27 10.45
C GLU A 141 -27.23 -6.90 11.91
N GLU A 142 -25.96 -6.65 12.23
CA GLU A 142 -25.48 -6.24 13.56
C GLU A 142 -25.45 -4.72 13.76
N LYS A 143 -25.96 -3.93 12.80
CA LYS A 143 -25.93 -2.46 12.81
C LYS A 143 -24.50 -1.93 12.97
N VAL A 144 -23.59 -2.49 12.19
CA VAL A 144 -22.19 -2.09 12.04
C VAL A 144 -21.97 -1.82 10.56
N ASP A 145 -21.74 -0.56 10.21
CA ASP A 145 -21.22 -0.26 8.88
C ASP A 145 -19.71 -0.52 8.89
N ILE A 146 -19.30 -1.67 8.36
CA ILE A 146 -17.91 -2.13 8.42
C ILE A 146 -16.92 -1.17 7.73
N PHE A 147 -17.40 -0.30 6.83
CA PHE A 147 -16.56 0.64 6.10
C PHE A 147 -16.39 1.98 6.82
N THR A 148 -17.29 2.32 7.74
CA THR A 148 -17.28 3.63 8.43
C THR A 148 -17.11 3.51 9.94
N ASP A 149 -17.71 2.50 10.57
CA ASP A 149 -17.70 2.34 12.03
C ASP A 149 -16.40 1.74 12.57
N LEU A 150 -15.65 0.98 11.76
CA LEU A 150 -14.44 0.26 12.20
C LEU A 150 -13.15 1.06 12.05
N GLY A 151 -13.15 2.12 11.23
CA GLY A 151 -11.92 2.78 10.77
C GLY A 151 -11.01 1.85 9.95
N ASP A 152 -9.96 2.41 9.36
CA ASP A 152 -9.09 1.67 8.43
C ASP A 152 -8.39 0.47 9.10
N ALA A 153 -7.92 0.64 10.34
CA ALA A 153 -7.23 -0.41 11.09
C ALA A 153 -8.16 -1.59 11.41
N GLY A 154 -9.32 -1.32 12.03
CA GLY A 154 -10.29 -2.37 12.38
C GLY A 154 -10.89 -3.06 11.17
N TYR A 155 -11.06 -2.34 10.06
CA TYR A 155 -11.46 -2.94 8.78
C TYR A 155 -10.39 -3.90 8.24
N ASN A 156 -9.12 -3.49 8.23
CA ASN A 156 -8.03 -4.32 7.73
C ASN A 156 -7.85 -5.59 8.56
N GLU A 157 -7.88 -5.48 9.88
CA GLU A 157 -7.81 -6.64 10.79
C GLU A 157 -8.97 -7.61 10.55
N LEU A 158 -10.18 -7.09 10.38
CA LEU A 158 -11.36 -7.92 10.09
C LEU A 158 -11.19 -8.71 8.80
N VAL A 159 -10.76 -8.05 7.73
CA VAL A 159 -10.54 -8.72 6.44
C VAL A 159 -9.42 -9.75 6.54
N GLU A 160 -8.31 -9.43 7.20
CA GLU A 160 -7.20 -10.35 7.39
C GLU A 160 -7.59 -11.59 8.19
N CYS A 161 -8.36 -11.41 9.28
CA CYS A 161 -8.89 -12.50 10.10
C CYS A 161 -9.75 -13.46 9.25
N VAL A 162 -10.70 -12.91 8.48
CA VAL A 162 -11.59 -13.71 7.63
C VAL A 162 -10.81 -14.40 6.51
N LEU A 163 -9.93 -13.70 5.80
CA LEU A 163 -9.13 -14.29 4.71
C LEU A 163 -8.19 -15.38 5.22
N SER A 164 -7.61 -15.22 6.40
CA SER A 164 -6.74 -16.22 7.02
C SER A 164 -7.51 -17.52 7.33
N TYR A 165 -8.75 -17.41 7.79
CA TYR A 165 -9.62 -18.58 7.94
C TYR A 165 -9.97 -19.21 6.59
N CYS A 166 -10.36 -18.41 5.60
CA CYS A 166 -10.72 -18.88 4.26
C CYS A 166 -9.55 -19.54 3.51
N LYS A 167 -8.31 -19.20 3.86
CA LYS A 167 -7.10 -19.78 3.26
C LYS A 167 -6.94 -21.26 3.60
N ASP A 168 -7.31 -21.62 4.82
CA ASP A 168 -7.08 -22.96 5.36
C ASP A 168 -8.36 -23.83 5.34
N CYS A 169 -9.52 -23.25 5.02
CA CYS A 169 -10.81 -23.91 5.04
C CYS A 169 -11.52 -23.81 3.69
N GLN A 170 -12.21 -24.88 3.28
CA GLN A 170 -13.11 -24.81 2.12
C GLN A 170 -14.40 -24.10 2.54
N VAL A 171 -14.59 -22.88 2.04
CA VAL A 171 -15.71 -22.01 2.44
C VAL A 171 -16.92 -22.22 1.54
N ASP A 172 -18.06 -22.52 2.16
CA ASP A 172 -19.38 -22.33 1.54
C ASP A 172 -20.02 -21.05 2.06
N PHE A 173 -20.23 -20.07 1.17
CA PHE A 173 -20.84 -18.79 1.50
C PHE A 173 -22.32 -18.89 1.88
N SER A 174 -22.93 -20.06 1.72
CA SER A 174 -24.31 -20.35 2.14
C SER A 174 -24.37 -20.97 3.53
N ASP A 175 -23.23 -21.36 4.10
CA ASP A 175 -23.14 -22.04 5.39
C ASP A 175 -23.46 -21.08 6.56
N PRO A 176 -24.49 -21.35 7.37
CA PRO A 176 -24.80 -20.55 8.55
C PRO A 176 -23.65 -20.47 9.56
N GLU A 177 -22.80 -21.50 9.68
CA GLU A 177 -21.67 -21.48 10.61
C GLU A 177 -20.61 -20.46 10.18
N PHE A 178 -20.36 -20.34 8.87
CA PHE A 178 -19.49 -19.31 8.32
C PHE A 178 -20.05 -17.89 8.56
N HIS A 179 -21.36 -17.70 8.47
CA HIS A 179 -22.00 -16.40 8.77
C HIS A 179 -21.89 -16.05 10.26
N LEU A 180 -22.06 -17.02 11.15
CA LEU A 180 -21.86 -16.85 12.60
C LEU A 180 -20.42 -16.48 12.93
N LEU A 181 -19.47 -17.08 12.22
CA LEU A 181 -18.05 -16.80 12.36
C LEU A 181 -17.73 -15.36 11.96
N ILE A 182 -18.19 -14.92 10.78
CA ILE A 182 -18.04 -13.52 10.33
C ILE A 182 -18.70 -12.56 11.31
N ARG A 183 -19.86 -12.93 11.85
CA ARG A 183 -20.58 -12.11 12.85
C ARG A 183 -19.75 -11.92 14.11
N GLY A 184 -19.15 -12.99 14.63
CA GLY A 184 -18.21 -12.92 15.74
C GLY A 184 -17.05 -11.97 15.45
N ALA A 185 -16.44 -12.11 14.27
CA ALA A 185 -15.33 -11.25 13.85
C ALA A 185 -15.74 -9.77 13.75
N VAL A 186 -16.90 -9.46 13.14
CA VAL A 186 -17.41 -8.08 13.03
C VAL A 186 -17.64 -7.44 14.40
N LEU A 187 -18.27 -8.17 15.33
CA LEU A 187 -18.53 -7.65 16.68
C LEU A 187 -17.25 -7.44 17.48
N MET A 188 -16.27 -8.34 17.33
CA MET A 188 -14.96 -8.22 17.98
C MET A 188 -14.13 -7.08 17.39
N ALA A 189 -14.18 -6.87 16.08
CA ALA A 189 -13.55 -5.73 15.41
C ALA A 189 -14.15 -4.41 15.89
N LYS A 190 -15.48 -4.31 15.99
CA LYS A 190 -16.17 -3.13 16.54
C LYS A 190 -15.78 -2.83 17.98
N ALA A 191 -15.52 -3.88 18.77
CA ALA A 191 -15.08 -3.75 20.15
C ALA A 191 -13.59 -3.39 20.29
N GLY A 192 -12.81 -3.42 19.19
CA GLY A 192 -11.36 -3.23 19.21
C GLY A 192 -10.61 -4.39 19.86
N CYS A 193 -11.17 -5.60 19.82
CA CYS A 193 -10.63 -6.79 20.50
C CYS A 193 -10.34 -7.95 19.54
N LEU A 194 -10.26 -7.70 18.23
CA LEU A 194 -10.13 -8.77 17.24
C LEU A 194 -8.80 -9.53 17.35
N GLU A 195 -7.75 -8.87 17.83
CA GLU A 195 -6.46 -9.49 18.16
C GLU A 195 -6.54 -10.66 19.16
N HIS A 196 -7.64 -10.76 19.92
CA HIS A 196 -7.89 -11.85 20.87
C HIS A 196 -8.84 -12.92 20.31
N PHE A 197 -9.26 -12.80 19.05
CA PHE A 197 -10.25 -13.65 18.42
C PHE A 197 -9.57 -14.65 17.48
N GLU A 198 -9.26 -15.84 18.01
CA GLU A 198 -8.80 -16.95 17.18
C GLU A 198 -9.98 -17.69 16.55
N LEU A 199 -10.06 -17.64 15.22
CA LEU A 199 -10.97 -18.46 14.45
C LEU A 199 -10.54 -19.92 14.51
N LYS A 200 -11.21 -20.70 15.38
CA LYS A 200 -10.96 -22.14 15.49
C LYS A 200 -11.40 -22.84 14.22
N LYS A 201 -10.47 -23.59 13.64
CA LYS A 201 -10.73 -24.47 12.49
C LYS A 201 -11.71 -25.58 12.92
N PRO A 202 -12.70 -25.93 12.08
CA PRO A 202 -13.48 -27.14 12.32
C PRO A 202 -12.56 -28.36 12.25
N THR A 203 -12.58 -29.19 13.30
CA THR A 203 -11.88 -30.48 13.40
C THR A 203 -12.58 -31.57 12.60
#